data_AF-A8MAA8-F1
#
_entry.id   AF-A8MAA8-F1
#
_cell.length_a   1.000
_cell.length_b   1.000
_cell.length_c   1.000
_cell.angle_alpha   90.00
_cell.angle_beta   90.00
_cell.angle_gamma   90.00
#
_symmetry.space_group_name_H-M   'P 1'
#
loop_
_entity.id
_entity.type
_entity.pdbx_description
1 polymer ?
#
loop_
_entity_poly.entity_id
_entity_poly.type
_entity_poly.pdbx_seq_one_letter_code
_entity_poly.pdbx_strand_id
1 'polypeptide(L)'
;MPVRLLLRLRRVNTNNETLVKAIVNTGFISDDPEIALPIVVAERLGLWPRPSEAINASLDTGGGSVEVYVVPRSLIVNVITEDKISDSIIANALIDPYIDETLINDALTEELRIEILSPRSGLWRFSGEAIIRRSAQ
;
A
#
# COMPACT_ATOMS: atom_id res chain seq x y z
N MET A 1 11.61 -9.60 -10.50
CA MET A 1 10.49 -8.65 -10.45
C MET A 1 9.79 -8.84 -9.11
N PRO A 2 9.82 -7.86 -8.20
CA PRO A 2 9.10 -7.96 -6.93
C PRO A 2 7.60 -8.15 -7.16
N VAL A 3 6.89 -8.69 -6.17
CA VAL A 3 5.42 -8.79 -6.22
C VAL A 3 4.84 -7.38 -6.21
N ARG A 4 4.15 -7.04 -7.31
CA ARG A 4 3.40 -5.78 -7.43
C ARG A 4 1.92 -6.08 -7.57
N LEU A 5 1.11 -5.40 -6.79
CA LEU A 5 -0.34 -5.46 -6.86
C LEU A 5 -0.87 -4.21 -7.54
N LEU A 6 -1.88 -4.35 -8.40
CA LEU A 6 -2.66 -3.21 -8.85
C LEU A 6 -3.67 -2.90 -7.75
N LEU A 7 -3.50 -1.76 -7.09
CA LEU A 7 -4.38 -1.31 -6.03
C LEU A 7 -5.27 -0.18 -6.51
N ARG A 8 -6.52 -0.22 -6.06
CA ARG A 8 -7.41 0.92 -6.04
C ARG A 8 -7.38 1.54 -4.66
N LEU A 9 -6.97 2.80 -4.60
CA LEU A 9 -6.91 3.58 -3.37
C LEU A 9 -7.97 4.65 -3.42
N ARG A 10 -8.84 4.70 -2.42
CA ARG A 10 -9.84 5.76 -2.26
C ARG A 10 -9.67 6.43 -0.90
N ARG A 11 -9.59 7.76 -0.87
CA ARG A 11 -9.56 8.50 0.41
C ARG A 11 -10.93 8.49 1.06
N VAL A 12 -10.97 8.07 2.32
CA VAL A 12 -12.18 8.01 3.15
C VAL A 12 -12.87 9.38 3.18
N ASN A 13 -14.20 9.39 3.12
CA ASN A 13 -15.05 10.59 3.15
C ASN A 13 -14.77 11.61 2.02
N THR A 14 -14.16 11.19 0.93
CA THR A 14 -13.95 12.02 -0.26
C THR A 14 -14.24 11.24 -1.54
N ASN A 15 -14.24 11.93 -2.68
CA ASN A 15 -14.29 11.31 -4.01
C ASN A 15 -12.89 11.11 -4.63
N ASN A 16 -11.82 11.35 -3.87
CA ASN A 16 -10.46 11.19 -4.38
C ASN A 16 -10.11 9.69 -4.46
N GLU A 17 -9.75 9.25 -5.66
CA GLU A 17 -9.42 7.87 -5.95
C GLU A 17 -8.30 7.80 -7.01
N THR A 18 -7.42 6.81 -6.89
CA THR A 18 -6.40 6.54 -7.88
C THR A 18 -6.10 5.04 -7.95
N LEU A 19 -5.70 4.59 -9.14
CA LEU A 19 -5.07 3.28 -9.31
C LEU A 19 -3.56 3.44 -9.17
N VAL A 20 -2.92 2.53 -8.45
CA VAL A 20 -1.46 2.49 -8.28
C VAL A 20 -0.95 1.07 -8.33
N LYS A 21 0.33 0.92 -8.71
CA LYS A 21 1.04 -0.35 -8.53
C LYS A 21 1.80 -0.24 -7.22
N ALA A 22 1.54 -1.15 -6.30
CA ALA A 22 2.18 -1.19 -5.00
C ALA A 22 3.08 -2.42 -4.88
N ILE A 23 4.29 -2.25 -4.35
CA ILE A 23 5.17 -3.36 -3.99
C ILE A 23 4.72 -3.93 -2.65
N VAL A 24 4.64 -5.25 -2.59
CA VAL A 24 4.49 -5.98 -1.33
C VAL A 24 5.83 -5.99 -0.60
N ASN A 25 5.93 -5.29 0.53
CA ASN A 25 7.16 -5.16 1.30
C ASN A 25 6.98 -5.72 2.72
N THR A 26 7.32 -7.00 2.91
CA THR A 26 7.25 -7.66 4.23
C THR A 26 8.32 -7.19 5.23
N GLY A 27 9.26 -6.32 4.81
CA GLY A 27 10.21 -5.66 5.70
C GLY A 27 9.70 -4.32 6.24
N PHE A 28 8.58 -3.82 5.72
CA PHE A 28 7.82 -2.73 6.31
C PHE A 28 6.85 -3.38 7.30
N ILE A 29 7.11 -3.21 8.61
CA ILE A 29 6.43 -3.93 9.70
C ILE A 29 5.75 -2.92 10.62
N SER A 30 4.46 -3.13 10.89
CA SER A 30 3.69 -2.40 11.90
C SER A 30 2.46 -3.20 12.34
N ASP A 31 1.88 -2.85 13.49
CA ASP A 31 0.67 -3.53 13.99
C ASP A 31 -0.57 -3.20 13.14
N ASP A 32 -0.63 -2.02 12.54
CA ASP A 32 -1.75 -1.57 11.71
C ASP A 32 -1.50 -1.82 10.21
N PRO A 33 -2.54 -2.00 9.38
CA PRO A 33 -2.43 -1.98 7.92
C PRO A 33 -1.99 -0.62 7.40
N GLU A 34 -0.87 -0.57 6.68
CA GLU A 34 -0.27 0.67 6.21
C GLU A 34 0.13 0.62 4.74
N ILE A 35 0.02 1.78 4.09
CA ILE A 35 0.51 2.01 2.75
C ILE A 35 1.41 3.24 2.71
N ALA A 36 2.66 3.04 2.32
CA ALA A 36 3.60 4.13 2.10
C ALA A 36 3.40 4.71 0.70
N LEU A 37 3.20 6.02 0.62
CA LEU A 37 2.88 6.74 -0.61
C LEU A 37 3.97 7.75 -0.97
N PRO A 38 4.44 7.77 -2.23
CA PRO A 38 5.20 8.90 -2.75
C PRO A 38 4.30 10.14 -2.86
N ILE A 39 4.91 11.33 -2.83
CA ILE A 39 4.18 12.63 -2.89
C ILE A 39 3.18 12.67 -4.05
N VAL A 40 3.58 12.20 -5.25
CA VAL A 40 2.72 12.23 -6.45
C VAL A 40 1.42 11.44 -6.28
N VAL A 41 1.41 10.38 -5.48
CA VAL A 41 0.20 9.61 -5.18
C VAL A 41 -0.60 10.28 -4.08
N ALA A 42 0.08 10.82 -3.05
CA ALA A 42 -0.54 11.57 -1.98
C ALA A 42 -1.30 12.82 -2.50
N GLU A 43 -0.75 13.53 -3.47
CA GLU A 43 -1.39 14.67 -4.14
C GLU A 43 -2.72 14.28 -4.79
N ARG A 44 -2.75 13.18 -5.54
CA ARG A 44 -3.98 12.68 -6.20
C ARG A 44 -5.06 12.30 -5.18
N LEU A 45 -4.64 11.85 -4.00
CA LEU A 45 -5.54 11.49 -2.91
C LEU A 45 -5.93 12.70 -2.05
N GLY A 46 -5.33 13.88 -2.25
CA GLY A 46 -5.54 15.05 -1.38
C GLY A 46 -4.96 14.87 0.02
N LEU A 47 -3.91 14.06 0.13
CA LEU A 47 -3.10 13.86 1.33
C LEU A 47 -1.80 14.69 1.30
N TRP A 48 -1.58 15.43 0.21
CA TRP A 48 -0.53 16.44 0.06
C TRP A 48 -1.12 17.73 -0.54
N PRO A 49 -0.78 18.93 -0.02
CA PRO A 49 0.05 19.20 1.16
C PRO A 49 -0.48 18.56 2.46
N ARG A 50 0.38 18.45 3.48
CA ARG A 50 0.09 17.74 4.73
C ARG A 50 -1.28 18.15 5.34
N PRO A 51 -2.20 17.21 5.59
CA PRO A 51 -3.50 17.52 6.16
C PRO A 51 -3.44 17.67 7.69
N SER A 52 -4.46 18.31 8.29
CA SER A 52 -4.51 18.63 9.72
C SER A 52 -4.51 17.41 10.65
N GLU A 53 -5.07 16.31 10.19
CA GLU A 53 -5.19 15.03 10.90
C GLU A 53 -3.90 14.19 10.88
N ALA A 54 -2.83 14.67 10.24
CA ALA A 54 -1.58 13.95 10.09
C ALA A 54 -0.75 13.93 11.39
N ILE A 55 -0.26 12.75 11.76
CA ILE A 55 0.58 12.50 12.94
C ILE A 55 2.04 12.34 12.48
N ASN A 56 2.99 12.94 13.20
CA ASN A 56 4.41 12.72 12.93
C ASN A 56 4.79 11.26 13.20
N ALA A 57 5.64 10.71 12.34
CA ALA A 57 6.22 9.39 12.54
C ALA A 57 7.70 9.42 12.11
N SER A 58 8.49 8.56 12.73
CA SER A 58 9.88 8.32 12.35
C SER A 58 9.97 6.89 11.84
N LEU A 59 10.52 6.70 10.66
CA LEU A 59 10.81 5.39 10.09
C LEU A 59 12.29 5.06 10.25
N ASP A 60 12.57 3.96 10.92
CA ASP A 60 13.91 3.38 10.92
C ASP A 60 14.12 2.57 9.65
N THR A 61 15.00 3.06 8.78
CA THR A 61 15.37 2.39 7.53
C THR A 61 16.79 1.82 7.65
N GLY A 62 17.17 0.94 6.71
CA GLY A 62 18.56 0.49 6.61
C GLY A 62 19.57 1.62 6.35
N GLY A 63 19.12 2.80 5.92
CA GLY A 63 19.94 4.00 5.69
C GLY A 63 19.92 5.02 6.84
N GLY A 64 19.18 4.75 7.92
CA GLY A 64 18.97 5.67 9.04
C GLY A 64 17.50 6.01 9.28
N SER A 65 17.25 6.88 10.26
CA SER A 65 15.90 7.34 10.60
C SER A 65 15.47 8.48 9.68
N VAL A 66 14.20 8.44 9.25
CA VAL A 66 13.59 9.42 8.35
C VAL A 66 12.28 9.91 8.96
N GLU A 67 12.11 11.24 9.01
CA GLU A 67 10.88 11.87 9.44
C GLU A 67 9.82 11.85 8.33
N VAL A 68 8.66 11.30 8.67
CA VAL A 68 7.49 11.18 7.78
C VAL A 68 6.23 11.59 8.54
N TYR A 69 5.07 11.48 7.89
CA TYR A 69 3.80 11.58 8.61
C TYR A 69 2.82 10.50 8.17
N VAL A 70 1.97 10.11 9.11
CA VAL A 70 0.89 9.16 8.90
C VAL A 70 -0.44 9.90 8.97
N VAL A 71 -1.35 9.57 8.05
CA VAL A 71 -2.75 9.97 8.07
C VAL A 71 -3.56 8.73 8.43
N PRO A 72 -3.97 8.56 9.71
CA PRO A 72 -4.57 7.33 10.18
C PRO A 72 -5.89 7.01 9.48
N ARG A 73 -6.12 5.72 9.17
CA ARG A 73 -7.38 5.18 8.65
C ARG A 73 -7.97 5.99 7.48
N SER A 74 -7.11 6.51 6.62
CA SER A 74 -7.49 7.50 5.60
C SER A 74 -7.76 6.90 4.23
N LEU A 75 -7.41 5.62 4.02
CA LEU A 75 -7.54 4.96 2.74
C LEU A 75 -8.38 3.70 2.82
N ILE A 76 -9.19 3.51 1.78
CA ILE A 76 -9.85 2.24 1.46
C ILE A 76 -9.07 1.63 0.31
N VAL A 77 -8.60 0.40 0.52
CA VAL A 77 -7.70 -0.32 -0.38
C VAL A 77 -8.41 -1.55 -0.93
N ASN A 78 -8.34 -1.74 -2.24
CA ASN A 78 -8.70 -3.00 -2.90
C ASN A 78 -7.58 -3.44 -3.84
N VAL A 79 -7.39 -4.75 -3.97
CA VAL A 79 -6.61 -5.34 -5.06
C VAL A 79 -7.52 -5.54 -6.26
N ILE A 80 -7.07 -5.09 -7.43
CA ILE A 80 -7.77 -5.24 -8.70
C ILE A 80 -7.09 -6.33 -9.51
N THR A 81 -7.84 -7.33 -9.93
CA THR A 81 -7.43 -8.35 -10.89
C THR A 81 -8.39 -8.40 -12.07
N GLU A 82 -8.04 -9.16 -13.11
CA GLU A 82 -8.90 -9.28 -14.30
C GLU A 82 -10.27 -9.91 -13.99
N ASP A 83 -10.31 -10.80 -13.01
CA ASP A 83 -11.47 -11.61 -12.65
C ASP A 83 -12.25 -11.07 -11.44
N LYS A 84 -11.63 -10.25 -10.57
CA LYS A 84 -12.31 -9.74 -9.37
C LYS A 84 -11.66 -8.48 -8.78
N ILE A 85 -12.42 -7.86 -7.88
CA ILE A 85 -11.96 -6.84 -6.94
C ILE A 85 -11.97 -7.48 -5.55
N SER A 86 -10.90 -7.33 -4.77
CA SER A 86 -10.85 -7.86 -3.40
C SER A 86 -11.82 -7.14 -2.46
N ASP A 87 -11.99 -7.69 -1.26
CA ASP A 87 -12.59 -6.98 -0.14
C ASP A 87 -11.86 -5.66 0.13
N SER A 88 -12.58 -4.74 0.78
CA SER A 88 -12.08 -3.40 1.07
C SER A 88 -11.43 -3.36 2.44
N ILE A 89 -10.16 -2.97 2.49
CA ILE A 89 -9.41 -2.82 3.74
C ILE A 89 -9.19 -1.34 4.05
N ILE A 90 -9.36 -0.95 5.30
CA ILE A 90 -9.04 0.42 5.76
C ILE A 90 -7.60 0.43 6.22
N ALA A 91 -6.79 1.33 5.67
CA ALA A 91 -5.36 1.44 5.97
C ALA A 91 -4.96 2.87 6.37
N ASN A 92 -3.87 2.97 7.12
CA ASN A 92 -3.15 4.22 7.35
C ASN A 92 -2.36 4.60 6.09
N ALA A 93 -2.33 5.89 5.77
CA ALA A 93 -1.48 6.41 4.71
C ALA A 93 -0.21 7.00 5.32
N LEU A 94 0.94 6.39 5.06
CA LEU A 94 2.23 6.95 5.42
C LEU A 94 2.76 7.74 4.22
N ILE A 95 3.04 9.02 4.39
CA ILE A 95 3.55 9.85 3.29
C ILE A 95 5.06 9.96 3.44
N ASP A 96 5.77 9.34 2.50
CA ASP A 96 7.22 9.29 2.47
C ASP A 96 7.74 10.02 1.23
N PRO A 97 8.41 11.17 1.39
CA PRO A 97 8.93 11.95 0.28
C PRO A 97 10.21 11.36 -0.34
N TYR A 98 10.74 10.28 0.22
CA TYR A 98 12.01 9.65 -0.18
C TYR A 98 11.83 8.35 -0.98
N ILE A 99 10.59 7.92 -1.21
CA ILE A 99 10.27 6.77 -2.06
C ILE A 99 9.64 7.22 -3.38
N ASP A 100 9.86 6.43 -4.43
CA ASP A 100 9.26 6.65 -5.76
C ASP A 100 8.14 5.64 -6.07
N GLU A 101 8.03 4.56 -5.29
CA GLU A 101 7.04 3.50 -5.46
C GLU A 101 6.16 3.36 -4.22
N THR A 102 4.88 3.08 -4.43
CA THR A 102 3.96 2.76 -3.33
C THR A 102 4.32 1.41 -2.72
N LEU A 103 4.33 1.31 -1.39
CA LEU A 103 4.62 0.07 -0.66
C LEU A 103 3.43 -0.27 0.23
N ILE A 104 3.08 -1.55 0.33
CA ILE A 104 2.21 -2.05 1.41
C ILE A 104 3.04 -2.84 2.43
N ASN A 105 2.69 -2.71 3.70
CA ASN A 105 3.33 -3.42 4.79
C ASN A 105 2.85 -4.88 4.89
N ASP A 106 3.44 -5.62 5.82
CA ASP A 106 3.07 -7.01 6.12
C ASP A 106 1.62 -7.15 6.61
N ALA A 107 1.15 -6.29 7.51
CA ALA A 107 -0.21 -6.34 8.04
C ALA A 107 -1.28 -6.14 6.94
N LEU A 108 -1.12 -5.13 6.08
CA LEU A 108 -2.05 -4.90 4.96
C LEU A 108 -1.98 -6.03 3.94
N THR A 109 -0.80 -6.64 3.75
CA THR A 109 -0.63 -7.82 2.88
C THR A 109 -1.45 -9.01 3.39
N GLU A 110 -1.43 -9.26 4.69
CA GLU A 110 -2.21 -10.33 5.32
C GLU A 110 -3.71 -10.05 5.27
N GLU A 111 -4.14 -8.82 5.59
CA GLU A 111 -5.56 -8.44 5.53
C GLU A 111 -6.14 -8.50 4.12
N LEU A 112 -5.35 -8.15 3.09
CA LEU A 112 -5.74 -8.32 1.69
C LEU A 112 -5.68 -9.78 1.23
N ARG A 113 -5.29 -10.70 2.11
CA ARG A 113 -5.19 -12.15 1.86
C ARG A 113 -4.25 -12.47 0.71
N ILE A 114 -3.06 -11.87 0.70
CA ILE A 114 -2.07 -12.08 -0.36
C ILE A 114 -1.04 -13.13 0.08
N GLU A 115 -0.93 -14.20 -0.69
CA GLU A 115 0.15 -15.19 -0.55
C GLU A 115 1.22 -14.96 -1.61
N ILE A 116 2.46 -14.71 -1.16
CA ILE A 116 3.63 -14.59 -2.03
C ILE A 116 4.16 -16.00 -2.32
N LEU A 117 4.20 -16.39 -3.60
CA LEU A 117 4.62 -17.74 -4.01
C LEU A 117 6.06 -17.76 -4.54
N SER A 118 6.45 -16.77 -5.34
CA SER A 118 7.80 -16.67 -5.89
C SER A 118 8.18 -15.20 -6.04
N PRO A 119 8.80 -14.59 -5.01
CA PRO A 119 9.03 -13.15 -4.96
C PRO A 119 9.83 -12.61 -6.14
N ARG A 120 10.88 -13.33 -6.57
CA ARG A 120 11.72 -12.91 -7.70
C ARG A 120 11.00 -13.02 -9.04
N SER A 121 10.08 -13.97 -9.17
CA SER A 121 9.29 -14.21 -10.38
C SER A 121 7.98 -13.41 -10.40
N GLY A 122 7.67 -12.70 -9.31
CA GLY A 122 6.43 -11.93 -9.16
C GLY A 122 5.18 -12.79 -9.07
N LEU A 123 5.27 -14.03 -8.57
CA LEU A 123 4.12 -14.93 -8.47
C LEU A 123 3.45 -14.81 -7.11
N TRP A 124 2.13 -14.66 -7.12
CA TRP A 124 1.29 -14.53 -5.94
C TRP A 124 -0.11 -15.09 -6.19
N ARG A 125 -0.90 -15.24 -5.13
CA ARG A 125 -2.33 -15.61 -5.21
C ARG A 125 -3.10 -15.02 -4.03
N PHE A 126 -4.43 -15.03 -4.10
CA PHE A 126 -5.22 -14.80 -2.90
C PHE A 126 -5.25 -16.05 -2.01
N SER A 127 -5.29 -15.87 -0.69
CA SER A 127 -5.26 -16.97 0.26
C SER A 127 -6.48 -17.86 0.12
N GLY A 128 -6.23 -19.16 -0.08
CA GLY A 128 -7.26 -20.17 -0.32
C GLY A 128 -7.64 -20.36 -1.80
N GLU A 129 -7.04 -19.63 -2.74
CA GLU A 129 -7.29 -19.81 -4.17
C GLU A 129 -6.24 -20.70 -4.86
N ALA A 130 -6.61 -21.28 -6.01
CA ALA A 130 -5.69 -22.02 -6.89
C ALA A 130 -5.10 -21.13 -8.01
N ILE A 131 -5.67 -19.94 -8.25
CA ILE A 131 -5.29 -19.07 -9.36
C ILE A 131 -3.96 -18.37 -9.02
N ILE A 132 -2.91 -18.69 -9.78
CA ILE A 132 -1.61 -18.03 -9.69
C ILE A 132 -1.62 -16.80 -10.58
N ARG A 133 -1.18 -15.67 -10.00
CA ARG A 133 -1.14 -14.35 -10.63
C ARG A 133 0.29 -13.87 -10.76
N ARG A 134 0.51 -12.96 -11.72
CA ARG A 134 1.80 -12.29 -11.93
C ARG A 134 1.74 -10.87 -11.38
N SER A 135 2.90 -10.32 -11.06
CA SER A 135 3.05 -8.91 -10.72
C SER A 135 2.44 -8.02 -11.78
N ALA A 136 1.73 -6.98 -11.33
CA ALA A 136 1.27 -5.90 -12.18
C ALA A 136 2.46 -5.31 -12.95
N GLN A 137 2.33 -5.24 -14.28
CA GLN A 137 3.29 -4.63 -15.22
C GLN A 137 3.08 -3.14 -15.25
#